data_AF-A0A4R2KGR0-F1
#
_entry.id   AF-A0A4R2KGR0-F1
#
_cell.length_a   1.000
_cell.length_b   1.000
_cell.length_c   1.000
_cell.angle_alpha   90.00
_cell.angle_beta   90.00
_cell.angle_gamma   90.00
#
_symmetry.space_group_name_H-M   'P 1'
#
loop_
_entity.id
_entity.type
_entity.pdbx_description
1 polymer ?
#
loop_
_entity_poly.entity_id
_entity_poly.type
_entity_poly.pdbx_seq_one_letter_code
_entity_poly.pdbx_strand_id
1 'polypeptide(L)'
;MTGLSVLLAYAGWAAAPLVAYAALSHGLRRAGRGFLVLLAGYSALVWLTWAALRAGTAAASVAPVAVLVPWAGVAVLSLLLYALGAWIGGGE
;
A
#
# COMPACT_ATOMS: atom_id res chain seq x y z
N MET A 1 2.92 23.63 1.70
CA MET A 1 2.38 22.47 0.95
C MET A 1 1.99 21.30 1.85
N THR A 2 1.78 21.50 3.15
CA THR A 2 1.48 20.42 4.12
C THR A 2 0.09 19.81 3.97
N GLY A 3 -0.91 20.59 3.53
CA GLY A 3 -2.28 20.08 3.38
C GLY A 3 -2.42 18.94 2.36
N LEU A 4 -1.69 19.02 1.24
CA LEU A 4 -1.74 18.01 0.18
C LEU A 4 -1.05 16.71 0.61
N SER A 5 0.12 16.79 1.25
CA SER A 5 0.81 15.58 1.74
C SER A 5 0.05 14.90 2.89
N VAL A 6 -0.64 15.67 3.73
CA VAL A 6 -1.57 15.12 4.74
C VAL A 6 -2.75 14.42 4.06
N LEU A 7 -3.36 15.04 3.05
CA LEU A 7 -4.46 14.41 2.28
C LEU A 7 -4.01 13.10 1.63
N LEU A 8 -2.82 13.08 1.03
CA LEU A 8 -2.24 11.86 0.44
C LEU A 8 -2.00 10.76 1.48
N ALA A 9 -1.58 11.11 2.70
CA ALA A 9 -1.41 10.13 3.78
C ALA A 9 -2.74 9.45 4.12
N TYR A 10 -3.81 10.23 4.33
CA TYR A 10 -5.14 9.69 4.59
C TYR A 10 -5.70 8.88 3.42
N ALA A 11 -5.53 9.36 2.18
CA ALA A 11 -5.93 8.62 0.99
C ALA A 11 -5.18 7.29 0.87
N GLY A 12 -3.88 7.27 1.17
CA GLY A 12 -3.06 6.06 1.20
C GLY A 12 -3.50 5.05 2.26
N TRP A 13 -3.91 5.52 3.44
CA TRP A 13 -4.50 4.66 4.47
C TRP A 13 -5.86 4.10 4.04
N ALA A 14 -6.72 4.93 3.44
CA ALA A 14 -8.02 4.50 2.94
C ALA A 14 -7.90 3.48 1.79
N ALA A 15 -6.84 3.55 0.99
CA ALA A 15 -6.59 2.61 -0.11
C ALA A 15 -6.07 1.24 0.37
N ALA A 16 -5.52 1.14 1.58
CA ALA A 16 -4.88 -0.09 2.07
C ALA A 16 -5.78 -1.35 2.02
N PRO A 17 -7.05 -1.33 2.46
CA PRO A 17 -7.94 -2.48 2.37
C PRO A 17 -8.19 -2.92 0.92
N LEU A 18 -8.26 -1.96 -0.01
CA LEU A 18 -8.44 -2.25 -1.45
C LEU A 18 -7.22 -2.98 -2.02
N VAL A 19 -6.01 -2.57 -1.64
CA VAL A 19 -4.76 -3.23 -2.06
C VAL A 19 -4.69 -4.66 -1.52
N ALA A 20 -5.07 -4.87 -0.26
CA ALA A 20 -5.12 -6.21 0.35
C ALA A 20 -6.14 -7.12 -0.37
N TYR A 21 -7.35 -6.62 -0.62
CA TYR A 21 -8.38 -7.36 -1.36
C TYR A 21 -7.96 -7.68 -2.80
N ALA A 22 -7.37 -6.72 -3.51
CA ALA A 22 -6.88 -6.91 -4.86
C ALA A 22 -5.70 -7.90 -4.92
N ALA A 23 -4.85 -7.95 -3.90
CA ALA A 23 -3.78 -8.95 -3.79
C ALA A 23 -4.34 -10.38 -3.71
N LEU A 24 -5.34 -10.62 -2.87
CA LEU A 24 -6.05 -11.91 -2.81
C LEU A 24 -6.66 -12.27 -4.18
N SER A 25 -7.35 -11.31 -4.79
CA SER A 25 -7.99 -11.48 -6.10
C SER A 25 -6.98 -11.80 -7.21
N HIS A 26 -5.80 -11.19 -7.19
CA HIS A 26 -4.71 -11.52 -8.11
C HIS A 26 -4.11 -12.89 -7.82
N GLY A 27 -3.99 -13.27 -6.54
CA GLY A 27 -3.56 -14.60 -6.12
C GLY A 27 -4.46 -15.69 -6.70
N LEU A 28 -5.78 -15.56 -6.53
CA LEU A 28 -6.77 -16.51 -7.07
C LEU A 28 -6.65 -16.71 -8.58
N ARG A 29 -6.24 -15.68 -9.33
CA ARG A 29 -6.03 -15.72 -10.78
C ARG A 29 -4.60 -16.06 -11.20
N ARG A 30 -3.69 -16.36 -10.25
CA ARG A 30 -2.23 -16.49 -10.46
C ARG A 30 -1.62 -15.33 -11.26
N ALA A 31 -2.18 -14.14 -11.12
CA ALA A 31 -1.84 -12.94 -11.89
C ALA A 31 -0.70 -12.16 -11.22
N GLY A 32 0.47 -12.78 -11.06
CA GLY A 32 1.61 -12.22 -10.32
C GLY A 32 2.08 -10.87 -10.83
N ARG A 33 2.13 -10.66 -12.15
CA ARG A 33 2.51 -9.36 -12.73
C ARG A 33 1.53 -8.24 -12.34
N GLY A 34 0.23 -8.53 -12.34
CA GLY A 34 -0.80 -7.56 -11.92
C GLY A 34 -0.66 -7.19 -10.44
N PHE A 35 -0.43 -8.19 -9.60
CA PHE A 35 -0.13 -7.98 -8.18
C PHE A 35 1.11 -7.10 -7.96
N LEU A 36 2.23 -7.39 -8.64
CA LEU A 36 3.46 -6.61 -8.49
C LEU A 36 3.28 -5.15 -8.93
N VAL A 37 2.57 -4.90 -10.03
CA VAL A 37 2.29 -3.53 -10.49
C VAL A 37 1.43 -2.78 -9.46
N LEU A 38 0.39 -3.41 -8.93
CA LEU A 38 -0.45 -2.82 -7.88
C LEU A 38 0.36 -2.47 -6.63
N LEU A 39 1.14 -3.42 -6.11
CA LEU A 39 1.94 -3.24 -4.89
C LEU A 39 3.03 -2.18 -5.10
N ALA A 40 3.66 -2.15 -6.28
CA ALA A 40 4.64 -1.13 -6.64
C ALA A 40 4.00 0.26 -6.71
N GLY A 41 2.81 0.40 -7.31
CA GLY A 41 2.07 1.66 -7.38
C GLY A 41 1.68 2.18 -5.99
N TYR A 42 1.16 1.30 -5.13
CA TYR A 42 0.87 1.65 -3.75
C TYR A 42 2.13 2.06 -2.97
N SER A 43 3.22 1.31 -3.13
CA SER A 43 4.49 1.63 -2.47
C SER A 43 5.06 2.97 -2.95
N ALA A 44 4.99 3.26 -4.25
CA ALA A 44 5.41 4.54 -4.82
C ALA A 44 4.60 5.71 -4.22
N LEU A 45 3.28 5.57 -4.09
CA LEU A 45 2.43 6.56 -3.43
C LEU A 45 2.88 6.83 -1.99
N VAL A 46 3.15 5.76 -1.20
CA VAL A 46 3.61 5.89 0.18
C VAL A 46 4.97 6.59 0.25
N TRP A 47 5.94 6.20 -0.58
CA TRP A 47 7.27 6.81 -0.60
C TRP A 47 7.24 8.29 -1.01
N LEU A 48 6.44 8.64 -2.01
CA LEU A 48 6.22 10.04 -2.41
C LEU A 48 5.58 10.84 -1.28
N THR A 49 4.58 10.27 -0.60
CA THR A 49 3.92 10.91 0.54
C THR A 49 4.89 11.10 1.70
N TRP A 50 5.70 10.09 2.02
CA TRP A 50 6.73 10.16 3.05
C TRP A 50 7.75 11.26 2.75
N ALA A 51 8.27 11.32 1.51
CA ALA A 51 9.22 12.34 1.09
C ALA A 51 8.61 13.75 1.17
N ALA A 52 7.35 13.90 0.77
CA ALA A 52 6.62 15.16 0.86
C ALA A 52 6.36 15.61 2.31
N LEU A 53 6.06 14.67 3.22
CA LEU A 53 5.92 14.95 4.65
C LEU A 53 7.26 15.34 5.28
N ARG A 54 8.36 14.65 4.92
CA ARG A 54 9.73 14.95 5.38
C ARG A 54 10.24 16.32 4.92
N ALA A 55 9.86 16.74 3.72
CA ALA A 55 10.25 18.04 3.17
C ALA A 55 9.43 19.22 3.74
N GLY A 56 8.34 18.94 4.46
CA GLY A 56 7.54 19.97 5.13
C GLY A 56 8.26 20.57 6.34
N THR A 57 8.29 21.90 6.44
CA THR A 57 8.99 22.65 7.50
C THR A 57 8.11 23.10 8.67
N ALA A 58 6.79 22.84 8.62
CA ALA A 58 5.83 23.25 9.64
C ALA A 58 5.38 22.08 10.50
N ALA A 59 4.88 22.35 11.71
CA ALA A 59 4.26 21.37 12.60
C ALA A 59 3.12 20.62 11.86
N ALA A 60 3.44 19.44 11.33
CA ALA A 60 2.52 18.64 10.55
C ALA A 60 1.66 17.78 11.48
N SER A 61 0.36 17.71 11.21
CA SER A 61 -0.57 16.83 11.93
C SER A 61 -0.29 15.33 11.73
N VAL A 62 0.55 14.99 10.74
CA VAL A 62 0.97 13.63 10.43
C VAL A 62 2.49 13.57 10.43
N ALA A 63 3.05 12.76 11.34
CA ALA A 63 4.47 12.48 11.36
C ALA A 63 4.86 11.65 10.13
N PRO A 64 6.01 11.90 9.46
CA PRO A 64 6.41 11.12 8.28
C PRO A 64 6.48 9.61 8.54
N VAL A 65 6.90 9.19 9.74
CA VAL A 65 6.96 7.76 10.11
C VAL A 65 5.58 7.08 10.11
N ALA A 66 4.50 7.84 10.27
CA ALA A 66 3.13 7.32 10.34
C ALA A 66 2.65 6.70 9.02
N VAL A 67 3.32 6.95 7.89
CA VAL A 67 2.99 6.27 6.61
C VAL A 67 3.80 4.99 6.39
N LEU A 68 4.95 4.83 7.04
CA LEU A 68 5.84 3.67 6.84
C LEU A 68 5.35 2.43 7.61
N VAL A 69 4.93 2.60 8.86
CA VAL A 69 4.49 1.47 9.69
C VAL A 69 3.25 0.78 9.09
N PRO A 70 2.17 1.50 8.73
CA PRO A 70 1.02 0.88 8.07
C PRO A 70 1.38 0.28 6.71
N TRP A 71 2.26 0.92 5.94
CA TRP A 71 2.72 0.38 4.65
C TRP A 71 3.38 -1.00 4.80
N ALA A 72 4.26 -1.17 5.80
CA ALA A 72 4.90 -2.46 6.04
C ALA A 72 3.85 -3.55 6.35
N GLY A 73 2.85 -3.22 7.19
CA GLY A 73 1.73 -4.12 7.48
C GLY A 73 0.92 -4.49 6.23
N VAL A 74 0.60 -3.51 5.39
CA VAL A 74 -0.12 -3.74 4.13
C VAL A 74 0.69 -4.58 3.16
N ALA A 75 1.98 -4.32 3.01
CA ALA A 75 2.85 -5.08 2.12
C ALA A 75 2.92 -6.57 2.54
N VAL A 76 3.13 -6.83 3.84
CA VAL A 76 3.15 -8.19 4.38
C VAL A 76 1.79 -8.86 4.21
N LEU A 77 0.70 -8.19 4.58
CA LEU A 77 -0.65 -8.74 4.45
C LEU A 77 -0.99 -9.05 2.99
N SER A 78 -0.68 -8.16 2.06
CA SER A 78 -0.90 -8.35 0.63
C SER A 78 -0.10 -9.52 0.07
N LEU A 79 1.16 -9.71 0.49
CA LEU A 79 1.95 -10.88 0.09
C LEU A 79 1.33 -12.19 0.59
N LEU A 80 0.91 -12.22 1.86
CA LEU A 80 0.24 -13.39 2.45
C LEU A 80 -1.07 -13.71 1.74
N LEU A 81 -1.89 -12.69 1.46
CA LEU A 81 -3.16 -12.85 0.77
C LEU A 81 -2.98 -13.27 -0.70
N TYR A 82 -1.98 -12.74 -1.39
CA TYR A 82 -1.64 -13.22 -2.74
C TYR A 82 -1.22 -14.69 -2.72
N ALA A 83 -0.33 -15.08 -1.80
CA ALA A 83 0.12 -16.46 -1.66
C ALA A 83 -1.05 -17.41 -1.32
N LEU A 84 -1.93 -17.00 -0.40
CA LEU A 84 -3.14 -17.73 -0.06
C LEU A 84 -4.05 -17.91 -1.28
N GLY A 85 -4.31 -16.83 -2.02
CA GLY A 85 -5.09 -16.89 -3.25
C GLY A 85 -4.48 -17.81 -4.30
N ALA A 86 -3.17 -17.77 -4.50
CA ALA A 86 -2.46 -18.60 -5.48
C ALA A 86 -2.45 -20.09 -5.10
N TRP A 87 -2.45 -20.40 -3.81
CA TRP A 87 -2.59 -21.75 -3.29
C TRP A 87 -4.00 -22.30 -3.51
N ILE A 88 -5.04 -21.51 -3.20
CA ILE A 88 -6.45 -21.92 -3.38
C ILE A 88 -6.81 -22.02 -4.87
N GLY A 89 -6.45 -21.03 -5.68
CA GLY A 89 -6.78 -20.98 -7.12
C GLY A 89 -5.96 -21.95 -7.98
N GLY A 90 -5.18 -22.83 -7.35
CA GLY A 90 -4.27 -23.76 -7.99
C GLY A 90 -4.62 -25.24 -7.86
N GLY A 91 -5.78 -25.55 -7.28
CA GLY A 91 -6.22 -26.90 -6.95
C GLY A 91 -6.94 -27.67 -8.05
N GLU A 92 -6.76 -27.29 -9.33
CA GLU A 92 -7.20 -28.07 -10.50
C GLU A 92 -6.00 -28.47 -11.36
#